data_AF-A0A0C9W5X3-F1
#
_entry.id   AF-A0A0C9W5X3-F1
#
_cell.length_a   1.000
_cell.length_b   1.000
_cell.length_c   1.000
_cell.angle_alpha   90.00
_cell.angle_beta   90.00
_cell.angle_gamma   90.00
#
_symmetry.space_group_name_H-M   'P 1'
#
loop_
_entity.id
_entity.type
_entity.pdbx_description
1 polymer ?
#
loop_
_entity_poly.entity_id
_entity_poly.type
_entity_poly.pdbx_seq_one_letter_code
_entity_poly.pdbx_strand_id
1 'polypeptide(L)'
;MVIKLLHRQNHMLAMRVARFPKQKEVATSRAVAKQKDSMYTLHLKEKGIVPDRIRDLVLRLIAEGVGREHIHPISPRTISRIISEAGIANDMNLTERFAAANSLTYSGDGTTHKKINYEARYMNTIDSEGNRTRLFLGVHSAPNHKSETQVEGLQTHLKSICSTYNESPKEVGNHQDCHEALVKIHGANTDHASDQKKMVKILTQIRDHADRELRGERYMLSLMPEELLPHLIRATKTLVTDTGGPTAWDRLSDEEKKAKHQETYSMLHIGFGEEAFSHLSKTEQDTASLFVWAGCCMHKELNTVKGGYTEISQYWEKAGVTGAVKLINKDNTAVAATRIPGAVEQALERSQGGAIKVVGLAGAAFRHKDNKKGHQDSFNFYMEEQLGYAFKFSDTSNVWYQSNCDGSGDLLVNLDLIIEYLHQVKDVKDARTLNNLEANLLKGLQDLVTIQELCVLALFSQVVSHPYMRQI
;
A
#
# COMPACT_ATOMS: atom_id res chain seq x y z
N MET A 1 19.27 42.95 41.55
CA MET A 1 19.13 41.84 40.57
C MET A 1 19.75 42.18 39.19
N VAL A 2 19.66 43.43 38.71
CA VAL A 2 20.14 43.88 37.39
C VAL A 2 21.68 43.85 37.21
N ILE A 3 22.45 44.21 38.24
CA ILE A 3 23.93 44.28 38.15
C ILE A 3 24.59 42.90 37.96
N LYS A 4 24.05 41.84 38.58
CA LYS A 4 24.55 40.47 38.40
C LYS A 4 24.28 39.94 36.98
N LEU A 5 23.16 40.33 36.38
CA LEU A 5 22.81 39.97 35.01
C LEU A 5 23.77 40.61 34.00
N LEU A 6 24.07 41.90 34.20
CA LEU A 6 25.02 42.65 33.39
C LEU A 6 26.45 42.08 33.49
N HIS A 7 26.90 41.69 34.68
CA HIS A 7 28.20 41.03 34.84
C HIS A 7 28.27 39.68 34.11
N ARG A 8 27.19 38.88 34.15
CA ARG A 8 27.12 37.63 33.40
C ARG A 8 27.16 37.86 31.90
N GLN A 9 26.43 38.86 31.40
CA GLN A 9 26.42 39.22 29.98
C GLN A 9 27.79 39.74 29.53
N ASN A 10 28.45 40.61 30.30
CA ASN A 10 29.80 41.08 30.01
C ASN A 10 30.83 39.93 30.02
N HIS A 11 30.72 39.00 30.97
CA HIS A 11 31.60 37.83 31.00
C HIS A 11 31.39 36.92 29.78
N MET A 12 30.14 36.69 29.37
CA MET A 12 29.84 35.94 28.15
C MET A 12 30.38 36.63 26.90
N LEU A 13 30.25 37.96 26.80
CA LEU A 13 30.80 38.74 25.70
C LEU A 13 32.33 38.68 25.66
N ALA A 14 33.00 38.85 26.81
CA ALA A 14 34.44 38.73 26.93
C ALA A 14 34.93 37.33 26.52
N MET A 15 34.23 36.27 26.94
CA MET A 15 34.53 34.89 26.53
C MET A 15 34.29 34.66 25.03
N ARG A 16 33.30 35.34 24.42
CA ARG A 16 33.04 35.29 22.98
C ARG A 16 34.16 35.96 22.19
N VAL A 17 34.63 37.11 22.66
CA VAL A 17 35.76 37.85 22.07
C VAL A 17 37.06 37.05 22.22
N ALA A 18 37.30 36.43 23.37
CA ALA A 18 38.48 35.60 23.62
C ALA A 18 38.52 34.32 22.73
N ARG A 19 37.36 33.77 22.37
CA ARG A 19 37.26 32.59 21.49
C ARG A 19 37.34 32.94 19.99
N PHE A 20 37.15 34.20 19.63
CA PHE A 20 37.09 34.66 18.24
C PHE A 20 38.36 34.36 17.42
N PRO A 21 39.59 34.56 17.95
CA PRO A 21 40.82 34.23 17.22
C PRO A 21 40.92 32.74 16.88
N LYS A 22 40.66 31.86 17.85
CA LYS A 22 40.68 30.40 17.67
C LYS A 22 39.56 29.93 16.73
N GLN A 23 38.36 30.53 16.82
CA GLN A 23 37.27 30.24 15.89
C GLN A 23 37.59 30.69 14.47
N LYS A 24 38.22 31.86 14.31
CA LYS A 24 38.70 32.36 13.02
C LYS A 24 39.76 31.42 12.44
N GLU A 25 40.72 30.96 13.24
CA GLU A 25 41.76 30.03 12.82
C GLU A 25 41.20 28.66 12.40
N VAL A 26 40.24 28.11 13.16
CA VAL A 26 39.52 26.87 12.81
C VAL A 26 38.67 27.04 11.55
N ALA A 27 38.00 28.19 11.38
CA ALA A 27 37.24 28.49 10.18
C ALA A 27 38.14 28.63 8.95
N THR A 28 39.31 29.26 9.11
CA THR A 28 40.30 29.45 8.04
C THR A 28 40.91 28.10 7.63
N SER A 29 41.29 27.26 8.59
CA SER A 29 41.80 25.91 8.32
C SER A 29 40.74 24.98 7.70
N ARG A 30 39.48 25.05 8.12
CA ARG A 30 38.36 24.35 7.45
C ARG A 30 38.10 24.88 6.04
N ALA A 31 38.20 26.19 5.82
CA ALA A 31 38.03 26.78 4.49
C ALA A 31 39.15 26.33 3.55
N VAL A 32 40.41 26.31 4.02
CA VAL A 32 41.56 25.82 3.25
C VAL A 32 41.46 24.32 2.98
N ALA A 33 41.01 23.51 3.94
CA ALA A 33 40.78 22.07 3.73
C ALA A 33 39.66 21.81 2.70
N LYS A 34 38.54 22.56 2.81
CA LYS A 34 37.42 22.49 1.85
C LYS A 34 37.82 22.98 0.46
N GLN A 35 38.72 23.98 0.38
CA GLN A 35 39.26 24.47 -0.88
C GLN A 35 40.22 23.45 -1.51
N LYS A 36 41.06 22.77 -0.71
CA LYS A 36 41.89 21.63 -1.16
C LYS A 36 41.05 20.45 -1.67
N ASP A 37 39.98 20.06 -0.97
CA ASP A 37 39.05 19.01 -1.41
C ASP A 37 38.33 19.40 -2.71
N SER A 38 37.92 20.67 -2.83
CA SER A 38 37.26 21.18 -4.04
C SER A 38 38.18 21.34 -5.25
N MET A 39 39.50 21.39 -5.04
CA MET A 39 40.47 21.56 -6.12
C MET A 39 40.70 20.27 -6.91
N TYR A 40 40.40 19.12 -6.32
CA TYR A 40 40.62 17.79 -6.92
C TYR A 40 39.36 16.93 -7.03
N THR A 41 38.22 17.37 -6.49
CA THR A 41 36.98 16.59 -6.49
C THR A 41 35.88 17.32 -7.27
N LEU A 42 35.55 16.81 -8.46
CA LEU A 42 34.45 17.33 -9.28
C LEU A 42 33.13 16.66 -8.88
N HIS A 43 32.21 17.42 -8.28
CA HIS A 43 30.87 16.93 -7.99
C HIS A 43 29.96 17.06 -9.22
N LEU A 44 29.54 15.92 -9.77
CA LEU A 44 28.66 15.86 -10.94
C LEU A 44 27.22 16.33 -10.65
N LYS A 45 26.80 16.27 -9.38
CA LYS A 45 25.49 16.71 -8.90
C LYS A 45 25.64 17.50 -7.62
N GLU A 46 24.88 18.59 -7.51
CA GLU A 46 24.71 19.35 -6.28
C GLU A 46 23.22 19.31 -5.91
N LYS A 47 22.90 18.77 -4.73
CA LYS A 47 21.51 18.59 -4.27
C LYS A 47 20.62 17.84 -5.28
N GLY A 48 21.18 16.85 -5.95
CA GLY A 48 20.48 16.03 -6.95
C GLY A 48 20.33 16.67 -8.33
N ILE A 49 20.73 17.93 -8.50
CA ILE A 49 20.63 18.68 -9.76
C ILE A 49 22.03 18.75 -10.39
N VAL A 50 22.12 18.56 -11.71
CA VAL A 50 23.37 18.76 -12.47
C VAL A 50 23.55 20.26 -12.72
N PRO A 51 24.54 20.92 -12.10
CA PRO A 51 24.74 22.36 -12.25
C PRO A 51 25.15 22.72 -13.68
N ASP A 52 24.82 23.93 -14.13
CA ASP A 52 25.07 24.36 -15.51
C ASP A 52 26.57 24.34 -15.87
N ARG A 53 27.47 24.59 -14.91
CA ARG A 53 28.92 24.44 -15.13
C ARG A 53 29.35 23.02 -15.52
N ILE A 54 28.65 22.00 -15.02
CA ILE A 54 28.91 20.59 -15.36
C ILE A 54 28.30 20.29 -16.73
N ARG A 55 27.14 20.86 -17.04
CA ARG A 55 26.51 20.75 -18.36
C ARG A 55 27.38 21.39 -19.44
N ASP A 56 27.90 22.58 -19.19
CA ASP A 56 28.83 23.30 -20.08
C ASP A 56 30.15 22.55 -20.24
N LEU A 57 30.70 21.97 -19.17
CA LEU A 57 31.90 21.14 -19.26
C LEU A 57 31.65 19.93 -20.16
N VAL A 58 30.51 19.25 -20.00
CA VAL A 58 30.11 18.13 -20.85
C VAL A 58 29.93 18.57 -22.31
N LEU A 59 29.28 19.72 -22.55
CA LEU A 59 29.09 20.26 -23.90
C LEU A 59 30.43 20.67 -24.54
N ARG A 60 31.37 21.23 -23.77
CA ARG A 60 32.73 21.54 -24.26
C ARG A 60 33.53 20.28 -24.56
N LEU A 61 33.46 19.24 -23.72
CA LEU A 61 34.11 17.96 -23.99
C LEU A 61 33.55 17.32 -25.27
N ILE A 62 32.24 17.38 -25.48
CA ILE A 62 31.60 16.93 -26.72
C ILE A 62 32.05 17.78 -27.92
N ALA A 63 32.16 19.10 -27.77
CA ALA A 63 32.61 20.02 -28.82
C ALA A 63 34.10 19.84 -29.19
N GLU A 64 34.94 19.47 -28.22
CA GLU A 64 36.37 19.13 -28.39
C GLU A 64 36.58 17.69 -28.91
N GLY A 65 35.52 16.98 -29.30
CA GLY A 65 35.60 15.65 -29.91
C GLY A 65 35.82 14.49 -28.94
N VAL A 66 35.61 14.70 -27.63
CA VAL A 66 35.57 13.60 -26.64
C VAL A 66 34.26 12.83 -26.84
N GLY A 67 34.26 11.85 -27.74
CA GLY A 67 33.10 10.99 -27.94
C GLY A 67 32.89 10.00 -26.79
N ARG A 68 31.76 9.28 -26.82
CA ARG A 68 31.37 8.27 -25.81
C ARG A 68 32.45 7.19 -25.60
N GLU A 69 33.38 7.05 -26.53
CA GLU A 69 34.55 6.17 -26.50
C GLU A 69 35.56 6.45 -25.36
N HIS A 70 35.49 7.60 -24.69
CA HIS A 70 36.36 7.91 -23.52
C HIS A 70 35.65 7.75 -22.16
N ILE A 71 34.34 7.48 -22.18
CA ILE A 71 33.60 6.99 -21.02
C ILE A 71 33.47 5.48 -21.22
N HIS A 72 34.38 4.70 -20.63
CA HIS A 72 34.23 3.25 -20.68
C HIS A 72 32.85 2.87 -20.14
N PRO A 73 32.00 2.18 -20.92
CA PRO A 73 30.72 1.73 -20.43
C PRO A 73 30.97 0.86 -19.19
N ILE A 74 30.32 1.21 -18.08
CA ILE A 74 30.39 0.41 -16.86
C ILE A 74 29.93 -0.98 -17.24
N SER A 75 30.81 -1.97 -17.06
CA SER A 75 30.50 -3.33 -17.49
C SER A 75 29.21 -3.82 -16.81
N PRO A 76 28.37 -4.63 -17.46
CA PRO A 76 27.19 -5.23 -16.83
C PRO A 76 27.52 -5.93 -15.50
N ARG A 77 28.72 -6.53 -15.41
CA ARG A 77 29.25 -7.13 -14.18
C ARG A 77 29.45 -6.09 -13.06
N THR A 78 30.00 -4.92 -13.39
CA THR A 78 30.19 -3.83 -12.42
C THR A 78 28.85 -3.26 -11.97
N ILE A 79 27.90 -3.06 -12.90
CA ILE A 79 26.53 -2.62 -12.56
C ILE A 79 25.88 -3.63 -11.59
N SER A 80 25.97 -4.92 -11.89
CA SER A 80 25.42 -5.98 -11.03
C SER A 80 26.04 -5.94 -9.63
N ARG A 81 27.37 -5.75 -9.51
CA ARG A 81 28.04 -5.64 -8.21
C ARG A 81 27.57 -4.42 -7.43
N ILE A 82 27.48 -3.26 -8.07
CA ILE A 82 26.98 -2.02 -7.44
C ILE A 82 25.57 -2.23 -6.90
N ILE A 83 24.69 -2.87 -7.67
CA ILE A 83 23.31 -3.16 -7.24
C ILE A 83 23.31 -4.14 -6.05
N SER A 84 24.10 -5.21 -6.10
CA SER A 84 24.19 -6.18 -5.01
C SER A 84 24.74 -5.57 -3.72
N GLU A 85 25.82 -4.77 -3.81
CA GLU A 85 26.40 -4.06 -2.67
C GLU A 85 25.41 -3.04 -2.09
N ALA A 86 24.67 -2.31 -2.94
CA ALA A 86 23.62 -1.41 -2.51
C ALA A 86 22.47 -2.14 -1.80
N GLY A 87 22.13 -3.36 -2.24
CA GLY A 87 21.16 -4.23 -1.58
C GLY A 87 21.59 -4.62 -0.17
N ILE A 88 22.82 -5.09 0.00
CA ILE A 88 23.39 -5.41 1.32
C ILE A 88 23.41 -4.17 2.23
N ALA A 89 23.86 -3.03 1.70
CA ALA A 89 23.86 -1.78 2.45
C ALA A 89 22.44 -1.32 2.85
N ASN A 90 21.45 -1.57 2.00
CA ASN A 90 20.04 -1.32 2.30
C ASN A 90 19.56 -2.23 3.43
N ASP A 91 19.83 -3.54 3.38
CA ASP A 91 19.44 -4.48 4.44
C ASP A 91 20.06 -4.10 5.78
N MET A 92 21.34 -3.71 5.79
CA MET A 92 21.99 -3.19 6.99
C MET A 92 21.30 -1.93 7.51
N ASN A 93 20.90 -1.03 6.62
CA ASN A 93 20.17 0.19 7.01
C ASN A 93 18.77 -0.14 7.56
N LEU A 94 18.05 -1.07 6.94
CA LEU A 94 16.73 -1.51 7.39
C LEU A 94 16.80 -2.03 8.82
N THR A 95 17.77 -2.89 9.14
CA THR A 95 17.95 -3.43 10.49
C THR A 95 18.20 -2.32 11.52
N GLU A 96 19.10 -1.38 11.24
CA GLU A 96 19.37 -0.23 12.14
C GLU A 96 18.11 0.62 12.35
N ARG A 97 17.30 0.81 11.30
CA ARG A 97 16.05 1.57 11.38
C ARG A 97 14.97 0.84 12.16
N PHE A 98 14.88 -0.49 12.04
CA PHE A 98 13.95 -1.30 12.83
C PHE A 98 14.35 -1.32 14.31
N ALA A 99 15.64 -1.40 14.60
CA ALA A 99 16.17 -1.34 15.96
C ALA A 99 15.85 0.01 16.63
N ALA A 100 16.06 1.12 15.91
CA ALA A 100 15.78 2.47 16.41
C ALA A 100 14.28 2.85 16.45
N ALA A 101 13.41 2.11 15.78
CA ALA A 101 11.98 2.40 15.73
C ALA A 101 11.29 2.04 17.06
N ASN A 102 10.34 2.88 17.46
CA ASN A 102 9.38 2.57 18.53
C ASN A 102 8.23 1.70 18.00
N SER A 103 7.81 1.95 16.77
CA SER A 103 6.73 1.20 16.12
C SER A 103 6.95 1.11 14.62
N LEU A 104 6.44 0.03 14.05
CA LEU A 104 6.45 -0.29 12.64
C LEU A 104 5.02 -0.50 12.15
N THR A 105 4.75 -0.12 10.90
CA THR A 105 3.52 -0.50 10.19
C THR A 105 3.88 -1.10 8.84
N TYR A 106 3.31 -2.26 8.57
CA TYR A 106 3.51 -2.97 7.31
C TYR A 106 2.62 -2.39 6.21
N SER A 107 3.13 -2.35 4.99
CA SER A 107 2.29 -2.13 3.81
C SER A 107 2.79 -2.99 2.66
N GLY A 108 1.85 -3.55 1.90
CA GLY A 108 2.17 -4.38 0.76
C GLY A 108 1.16 -4.18 -0.35
N ASP A 109 1.65 -4.29 -1.57
CA ASP A 109 0.81 -4.33 -2.78
C ASP A 109 1.31 -5.43 -3.72
N GLY A 110 0.36 -6.08 -4.38
CA GLY A 110 0.59 -7.27 -5.20
C GLY A 110 0.08 -7.08 -6.62
N THR A 111 0.84 -7.53 -7.61
CA THR A 111 0.39 -7.54 -9.00
C THR A 111 0.86 -8.78 -9.73
N THR A 112 0.24 -9.09 -10.86
CA THR A 112 0.62 -10.21 -11.71
C THR A 112 1.19 -9.68 -13.01
N HIS A 113 2.44 -10.00 -13.31
CA HIS A 113 3.07 -9.67 -14.60
C HIS A 113 3.54 -10.95 -15.28
N LYS A 114 3.05 -11.20 -16.51
CA LYS A 114 3.39 -12.39 -17.32
C LYS A 114 3.20 -13.72 -16.57
N LYS A 115 2.08 -13.85 -15.83
CA LYS A 115 1.73 -15.02 -14.99
C LYS A 115 2.66 -15.25 -13.79
N ILE A 116 3.51 -14.28 -13.44
CA ILE A 116 4.31 -14.28 -12.22
C ILE A 116 3.71 -13.25 -11.28
N ASN A 117 3.49 -13.64 -10.02
CA ASN A 117 3.01 -12.73 -9.00
C ASN A 117 4.20 -12.00 -8.39
N TYR A 118 4.06 -10.69 -8.23
CA TYR A 118 5.05 -9.82 -7.63
C TYR A 118 4.41 -9.08 -6.46
N GLU A 119 5.16 -8.96 -5.37
CA GLU A 119 4.75 -8.28 -4.15
C GLU A 119 5.78 -7.22 -3.82
N ALA A 120 5.34 -5.96 -3.80
CA ALA A 120 6.11 -4.85 -3.27
C ALA A 120 5.80 -4.71 -1.79
N ARG A 121 6.84 -4.59 -0.95
CA ARG A 121 6.69 -4.50 0.50
C ARG A 121 7.33 -3.23 1.03
N TYR A 122 6.68 -2.64 2.03
CA TYR A 122 7.13 -1.45 2.72
C TYR A 122 6.92 -1.60 4.22
N MET A 123 7.78 -0.94 4.98
CA MET A 123 7.62 -0.76 6.42
C MET A 123 7.71 0.73 6.72
N ASN A 124 6.73 1.29 7.40
CA ASN A 124 6.83 2.66 7.90
C ASN A 124 7.24 2.62 9.36
N THR A 125 8.28 3.37 9.71
CA THR A 125 8.81 3.46 11.07
C THR A 125 8.43 4.77 11.71
N ILE A 126 8.26 4.76 13.02
CA ILE A 126 8.18 5.95 13.86
C ILE A 126 9.26 5.82 14.93
N ASP A 127 10.19 6.77 14.97
CA ASP A 127 11.25 6.82 15.99
C ASP A 127 10.76 7.50 17.29
N SER A 128 11.66 7.61 18.28
CA SER A 128 11.37 8.23 19.58
C SER A 128 11.06 9.73 19.52
N GLU A 129 11.49 10.41 18.46
CA GLU A 129 11.20 11.83 18.22
C GLU A 129 9.88 12.01 17.44
N GLY A 130 9.27 10.92 16.99
CA GLY A 130 8.04 10.92 16.19
C GLY A 130 8.29 11.11 14.69
N ASN A 131 9.54 11.05 14.22
CA ASN A 131 9.86 11.15 12.80
C ASN A 131 9.38 9.90 12.08
N ARG A 132 8.73 10.09 10.93
CA ARG A 132 8.18 9.01 10.11
C ARG A 132 9.08 8.72 8.93
N THR A 133 9.52 7.48 8.78
CA THR A 133 10.32 7.05 7.63
C THR A 133 9.62 5.90 6.92
N ARG A 134 9.48 5.99 5.60
CA ARG A 134 9.02 4.87 4.76
C ARG A 134 10.24 4.12 4.25
N LEU A 135 10.29 2.83 4.55
CA LEU A 135 11.36 1.92 4.14
C LEU A 135 10.83 0.93 3.11
N PHE A 136 11.57 0.76 2.03
CA PHE A 136 11.24 -0.18 0.97
C PHE A 136 11.94 -1.51 1.22
N LEU A 137 11.18 -2.59 1.29
CA LEU A 137 11.67 -3.95 1.51
C LEU A 137 11.86 -4.71 0.17
N GLY A 138 11.73 -4.03 -0.97
CA GLY A 138 11.92 -4.63 -2.27
C GLY A 138 10.63 -5.16 -2.92
N VAL A 139 10.81 -5.69 -4.14
CA VAL A 139 9.79 -6.42 -4.90
C VAL A 139 10.22 -7.88 -5.00
N HIS A 140 9.34 -8.78 -4.59
CA HIS A 140 9.63 -10.21 -4.55
C HIS A 140 8.61 -10.98 -5.38
N SER A 141 9.05 -12.02 -6.08
CA SER A 141 8.11 -12.92 -6.73
C SER A 141 7.49 -13.86 -5.70
N ALA A 142 6.17 -13.99 -5.71
CA ALA A 142 5.44 -14.93 -4.85
C ALA A 142 4.95 -16.12 -5.69
N PRO A 143 5.05 -17.37 -5.19
CA PRO A 143 4.57 -18.53 -5.94
C PRO A 143 3.04 -18.53 -6.10
N ASN A 144 2.31 -17.87 -5.19
CA ASN A 144 0.86 -17.68 -5.25
C ASN A 144 0.45 -16.46 -4.40
N HIS A 145 -0.83 -16.08 -4.48
CA HIS A 145 -1.42 -14.96 -3.71
C HIS A 145 -2.09 -15.41 -2.39
N LYS A 146 -1.68 -16.53 -1.79
CA LYS A 146 -2.27 -17.00 -0.53
C LYS A 146 -1.68 -16.24 0.65
N SER A 147 -2.54 -15.93 1.61
CA SER A 147 -2.20 -15.21 2.84
C SER A 147 -1.01 -15.81 3.60
N GLU A 148 -0.96 -17.14 3.72
CA GLU A 148 0.11 -17.85 4.42
C GLU A 148 1.46 -17.65 3.74
N THR A 149 1.50 -17.81 2.42
CA THR A 149 2.70 -17.64 1.60
C THR A 149 3.21 -16.20 1.67
N GLN A 150 2.31 -15.21 1.75
CA GLN A 150 2.67 -13.80 1.92
C GLN A 150 3.36 -13.53 3.25
N VAL A 151 2.81 -14.05 4.35
CA VAL A 151 3.40 -13.85 5.68
C VAL A 151 4.70 -14.62 5.85
N GLU A 152 4.76 -15.87 5.38
CA GLU A 152 5.98 -16.67 5.36
C GLU A 152 7.07 -15.97 4.57
N GLY A 153 6.72 -15.42 3.40
CA GLY A 153 7.62 -14.61 2.59
C GLY A 153 8.11 -13.35 3.31
N LEU A 154 7.25 -12.68 4.09
CA LEU A 154 7.65 -11.53 4.91
C LEU A 154 8.59 -11.94 6.04
N GLN A 155 8.28 -13.00 6.79
CA GLN A 155 9.12 -13.51 7.87
C GLN A 155 10.50 -13.93 7.35
N THR A 156 10.53 -14.65 6.23
CA THR A 156 11.78 -15.08 5.59
C THR A 156 12.62 -13.89 5.17
N HIS A 157 11.99 -12.85 4.62
CA HIS A 157 12.69 -11.65 4.21
C HIS A 157 13.22 -10.84 5.40
N LEU A 158 12.44 -10.67 6.47
CA LEU A 158 12.92 -10.02 7.70
C LEU A 158 14.08 -10.80 8.33
N LYS A 159 14.01 -12.14 8.35
CA LYS A 159 15.13 -13.00 8.80
C LYS A 159 16.38 -12.79 7.96
N SER A 160 16.24 -12.74 6.63
CA SER A 160 17.36 -12.46 5.73
C SER A 160 17.99 -11.09 5.98
N ILE A 161 17.18 -10.07 6.26
CA ILE A 161 17.66 -8.70 6.56
C ILE A 161 18.52 -8.69 7.83
N CYS A 162 18.08 -9.30 8.94
CA CYS A 162 18.92 -9.32 10.14
C CYS A 162 20.10 -10.28 10.01
N SER A 163 19.98 -11.42 9.32
CA SER A 163 21.12 -12.32 9.06
C SER A 163 22.24 -11.56 8.35
N THR A 164 21.89 -10.79 7.31
CA THR A 164 22.85 -9.94 6.58
C THR A 164 23.54 -8.93 7.50
N TYR A 165 22.81 -8.34 8.46
CA TYR A 165 23.38 -7.42 9.44
C TYR A 165 24.31 -8.14 10.44
N ASN A 166 23.87 -9.28 10.97
CA ASN A 166 24.59 -10.06 11.98
C ASN A 166 25.82 -10.75 11.39
N GLU A 167 25.85 -11.06 10.09
CA GLU A 167 27.05 -11.56 9.41
C GLU A 167 28.02 -10.43 9.01
N SER A 168 27.62 -9.17 9.21
CA SER A 168 28.45 -8.02 8.86
C SER A 168 29.42 -7.65 10.00
N PRO A 169 30.51 -6.92 9.69
CA PRO A 169 31.41 -6.40 10.73
C PRO A 169 30.75 -5.47 11.76
N LYS A 170 29.50 -5.02 11.53
CA LYS A 170 28.73 -4.21 12.48
C LYS A 170 28.11 -5.03 13.62
N GLU A 171 28.10 -6.37 13.53
CA GLU A 171 27.55 -7.22 14.57
C GLU A 171 28.28 -7.09 15.91
N VAL A 172 29.59 -6.80 15.89
CA VAL A 172 30.44 -6.86 17.09
C VAL A 172 29.88 -5.97 18.22
N GLY A 173 29.23 -6.61 19.20
CA GLY A 173 28.56 -5.97 20.34
C GLY A 173 27.14 -5.45 20.10
N ASN A 174 26.55 -5.69 18.94
CA ASN A 174 25.23 -5.20 18.53
C ASN A 174 24.40 -6.22 17.71
N HIS A 175 24.41 -7.49 18.12
CA HIS A 175 23.59 -8.54 17.51
C HIS A 175 22.10 -8.15 17.50
N GLN A 176 21.42 -8.36 16.38
CA GLN A 176 20.02 -7.97 16.17
C GLN A 176 19.12 -9.19 16.09
N ASP A 177 18.11 -9.25 16.97
CA ASP A 177 17.07 -10.28 16.91
C ASP A 177 15.92 -9.83 15.99
N CYS A 178 15.64 -10.63 14.96
CA CYS A 178 14.55 -10.38 14.03
C CYS A 178 13.17 -10.42 14.67
N HIS A 179 12.97 -11.11 15.80
CA HIS A 179 11.70 -11.10 16.50
C HIS A 179 11.34 -9.69 17.00
N GLU A 180 12.34 -8.85 17.32
CA GLU A 180 12.09 -7.48 17.77
C GLU A 180 11.42 -6.63 16.68
N ALA A 181 11.79 -6.85 15.42
CA ALA A 181 11.12 -6.18 14.31
C ALA A 181 9.66 -6.62 14.20
N LEU A 182 9.35 -7.90 14.37
CA LEU A 182 7.98 -8.42 14.32
C LEU A 182 7.10 -7.84 15.44
N VAL A 183 7.60 -7.81 16.68
CA VAL A 183 6.86 -7.27 17.83
C VAL A 183 6.55 -5.79 17.69
N LYS A 184 7.43 -5.04 17.01
CA LYS A 184 7.21 -3.62 16.74
C LYS A 184 6.13 -3.37 15.67
N ILE A 185 5.61 -4.38 14.96
CA ILE A 185 4.55 -4.19 13.96
C ILE A 185 3.20 -3.99 14.67
N HIS A 186 2.73 -2.74 14.68
CA HIS A 186 1.46 -2.35 15.31
C HIS A 186 0.35 -2.08 14.30
N GLY A 187 0.59 -2.31 13.02
CA GLY A 187 -0.45 -2.15 12.03
C GLY A 187 -0.06 -2.58 10.62
N ALA A 188 -1.07 -2.66 9.76
CA ALA A 188 -0.93 -3.02 8.37
C ALA A 188 -1.81 -2.15 7.47
N ASN A 189 -1.30 -1.86 6.28
CA ASN A 189 -2.04 -1.22 5.19
C ASN A 189 -1.93 -2.07 3.91
N THR A 190 -3.00 -2.77 3.59
CA THR A 190 -3.14 -3.70 2.46
C THR A 190 -4.50 -3.51 1.80
N ASP A 191 -4.77 -4.13 0.66
CA ASP A 191 -6.11 -4.09 0.07
C ASP A 191 -7.19 -4.79 0.93
N HIS A 192 -8.46 -4.68 0.53
CA HIS A 192 -9.60 -5.23 1.27
C HIS A 192 -9.97 -6.68 0.89
N ALA A 193 -9.16 -7.34 0.07
CA ALA A 193 -9.42 -8.70 -0.37
C ALA A 193 -9.42 -9.69 0.80
N SER A 194 -10.11 -10.82 0.62
CA SER A 194 -10.29 -11.82 1.67
C SER A 194 -8.97 -12.45 2.12
N ASP A 195 -8.05 -12.63 1.18
CA ASP A 195 -6.68 -13.08 1.43
C ASP A 195 -5.88 -12.05 2.23
N GLN A 196 -5.99 -10.75 1.93
CA GLN A 196 -5.33 -9.71 2.72
C GLN A 196 -5.89 -9.62 4.15
N LYS A 197 -7.21 -9.75 4.34
CA LYS A 197 -7.83 -9.86 5.67
C LYS A 197 -7.26 -11.03 6.48
N LYS A 198 -7.10 -12.18 5.84
CA LYS A 198 -6.54 -13.38 6.47
C LYS A 198 -5.05 -13.20 6.75
N MET A 199 -4.30 -12.57 5.84
CA MET A 199 -2.88 -12.28 6.03
C MET A 199 -2.66 -11.39 7.26
N VAL A 200 -3.45 -10.33 7.42
CA VAL A 200 -3.39 -9.44 8.58
C VAL A 200 -3.64 -10.21 9.89
N LYS A 201 -4.64 -11.10 9.92
CA LYS A 201 -4.90 -11.94 11.11
C LYS A 201 -3.72 -12.84 11.46
N ILE A 202 -3.12 -13.48 10.45
CA ILE A 202 -1.94 -14.34 10.62
C ILE A 202 -0.75 -13.51 11.12
N LEU A 203 -0.53 -12.33 10.55
CA LEU A 203 0.53 -11.42 10.97
C LEU A 203 0.36 -10.94 12.42
N THR A 204 -0.87 -10.61 12.85
CA THR A 204 -1.17 -10.27 14.24
C THR A 204 -0.84 -11.45 15.17
N GLN A 205 -1.26 -12.67 14.83
CA GLN A 205 -0.97 -13.87 15.62
C GLN A 205 0.53 -14.14 15.76
N ILE A 206 1.29 -14.02 14.67
CA ILE A 206 2.74 -14.20 14.67
C ILE A 206 3.43 -13.13 15.52
N ARG A 207 2.97 -11.89 15.44
CA ARG A 207 3.49 -10.77 16.23
C ARG A 207 3.20 -10.97 17.72
N ASP A 208 2.00 -11.41 18.08
CA ASP A 208 1.62 -11.72 19.47
C ASP A 208 2.46 -12.89 20.01
N HIS A 209 2.64 -13.94 19.21
CA HIS A 209 3.51 -15.06 19.54
C HIS A 209 4.96 -14.60 19.79
N ALA A 210 5.52 -13.80 18.89
CA ALA A 210 6.87 -13.25 19.03
C ALA A 210 7.02 -12.35 20.27
N ASP A 211 5.98 -11.59 20.63
CA ASP A 211 5.98 -10.76 21.85
C ASP A 211 6.02 -11.65 23.11
N ARG A 212 5.27 -12.75 23.12
CA ARG A 212 5.32 -13.73 24.22
C ARG A 212 6.68 -14.42 24.31
N GLU A 213 7.23 -14.90 23.20
CA GLU A 213 8.55 -15.54 23.21
C GLU A 213 9.63 -14.60 23.74
N LEU A 214 9.69 -13.37 23.23
CA LEU A 214 10.69 -12.37 23.66
C LEU A 214 10.56 -11.99 25.13
N ARG A 215 9.33 -11.85 25.65
CA ARG A 215 9.09 -11.60 27.08
C ARG A 215 9.55 -12.77 27.92
N GLY A 216 9.25 -13.98 27.48
CA GLY A 216 9.63 -15.20 28.17
C GLY A 216 11.13 -15.41 28.23
N GLU A 217 11.83 -15.17 27.12
CA GLU A 217 13.28 -15.21 27.06
C GLU A 217 13.91 -14.18 28.01
N ARG A 218 13.45 -12.93 27.97
CA ARG A 218 13.91 -11.86 28.87
C ARG A 218 13.64 -12.19 30.35
N TYR A 219 12.48 -12.77 30.64
CA TYR A 219 12.14 -13.21 32.00
C TYR A 219 13.06 -14.35 32.44
N MET A 220 13.27 -15.36 31.58
CA MET A 220 14.13 -16.50 31.88
C MET A 220 15.59 -16.06 32.14
N LEU A 221 16.11 -15.11 31.37
CA LEU A 221 17.45 -14.54 31.57
C LEU A 221 17.58 -13.73 32.86
N SER A 222 16.45 -13.27 33.43
CA SER A 222 16.43 -12.53 34.70
C SER A 222 16.36 -13.43 35.93
N LEU A 223 15.98 -14.70 35.77
CA LEU A 223 15.89 -15.67 36.86
C LEU A 223 17.28 -16.13 37.32
N MET A 224 17.42 -16.41 38.61
CA MET A 224 18.62 -17.05 39.12
C MET A 224 18.67 -18.52 38.66
N PRO A 225 19.87 -19.12 38.48
CA PRO A 225 20.00 -20.52 38.05
C PRO A 225 19.20 -21.50 38.92
N GLU A 226 19.12 -21.25 40.23
CA GLU A 226 18.38 -22.07 41.19
C GLU A 226 16.86 -22.02 40.98
N GLU A 227 16.34 -20.90 40.49
CA GLU A 227 14.93 -20.70 40.19
C GLU A 227 14.57 -21.27 38.81
N LEU A 228 15.49 -21.22 37.86
CA LEU A 228 15.29 -21.73 36.51
C LEU A 228 15.37 -23.27 36.43
N LEU A 229 16.30 -23.87 37.18
CA LEU A 229 16.58 -25.32 37.12
C LEU A 229 15.34 -26.20 37.33
N PRO A 230 14.44 -25.94 38.31
CA PRO A 230 13.22 -26.72 38.49
C PRO A 230 12.27 -26.68 37.27
N HIS A 231 12.20 -25.55 36.57
CA HIS A 231 11.39 -25.41 35.36
C HIS A 231 11.95 -26.25 34.22
N LEU A 232 13.27 -26.20 34.00
CA LEU A 232 13.95 -26.99 32.97
C LEU A 232 13.86 -28.50 33.26
N ILE A 233 14.06 -28.92 34.51
CA ILE A 233 13.94 -30.33 34.92
C ILE A 233 12.51 -30.82 34.66
N ARG A 234 11.50 -30.04 35.05
CA ARG A 234 10.09 -30.39 34.83
C ARG A 234 9.77 -30.51 33.34
N ALA A 235 10.17 -29.53 32.54
CA ALA A 235 9.93 -29.55 31.10
C ALA A 235 10.62 -30.74 30.42
N THR A 236 11.87 -31.04 30.80
CA THR A 236 12.61 -32.20 30.29
C THR A 236 11.93 -33.51 30.69
N LYS A 237 11.45 -33.64 31.93
CA LYS A 237 10.70 -34.82 32.37
C LYS A 237 9.43 -35.01 31.54
N THR A 238 8.63 -33.96 31.37
CA THR A 238 7.43 -33.99 30.53
C THR A 238 7.75 -34.40 29.10
N LEU A 239 8.78 -33.79 28.50
CA LEU A 239 9.21 -34.12 27.14
C LEU A 239 9.57 -35.62 26.98
N VAL A 240 10.33 -36.18 27.93
CA VAL A 240 10.71 -37.59 27.93
C VAL A 240 9.47 -38.48 28.09
N THR A 241 8.53 -38.10 28.97
CA THR A 241 7.27 -38.82 29.14
C THR A 241 6.41 -38.80 27.86
N ASP A 242 6.24 -37.63 27.24
CA ASP A 242 5.42 -37.46 26.02
C ASP A 242 6.02 -38.19 24.81
N THR A 243 7.34 -38.41 24.82
CA THR A 243 8.03 -39.22 23.81
C THR A 243 7.82 -40.73 24.00
N GLY A 244 7.14 -41.16 25.08
CA GLY A 244 6.91 -42.58 25.41
C GLY A 244 7.86 -43.13 26.47
N GLY A 245 8.52 -42.26 27.23
CA GLY A 245 9.44 -42.59 28.31
C GLY A 245 10.92 -42.69 27.90
N PRO A 246 11.82 -42.93 28.86
CA PRO A 246 13.28 -42.88 28.65
C PRO A 246 13.77 -43.78 27.52
N THR A 247 13.27 -45.02 27.43
CA THR A 247 13.68 -45.97 26.38
C THR A 247 13.30 -45.52 24.98
N ALA A 248 12.15 -44.84 24.82
CA ALA A 248 11.72 -44.30 23.54
C ALA A 248 12.52 -43.05 23.19
N TRP A 249 12.79 -42.19 24.18
CA TRP A 249 13.66 -41.02 24.04
C TRP A 249 15.08 -41.40 23.60
N ASP A 250 15.69 -42.40 24.23
CA ASP A 250 17.07 -42.80 23.93
C ASP A 250 17.24 -43.32 22.50
N ARG A 251 16.18 -43.89 21.91
CA ARG A 251 16.14 -44.40 20.53
C ARG A 251 16.04 -43.30 19.47
N LEU A 252 15.69 -42.07 19.85
CA LEU A 252 15.69 -40.95 18.92
C LEU A 252 17.13 -40.60 18.49
N SER A 253 17.25 -40.15 17.24
CA SER A 253 18.47 -39.52 16.74
C SER A 253 18.79 -38.23 17.51
N ASP A 254 20.05 -37.79 17.45
CA ASP A 254 20.46 -36.54 18.10
C ASP A 254 19.76 -35.33 17.48
N GLU A 255 19.49 -35.36 16.17
CA GLU A 255 18.70 -34.34 15.48
C GLU A 255 17.26 -34.26 16.00
N GLU A 256 16.60 -35.40 16.19
CA GLU A 256 15.23 -35.45 16.74
C GLU A 256 15.19 -34.98 18.20
N LYS A 257 16.16 -35.40 19.03
CA LYS A 257 16.29 -34.94 20.42
C LYS A 257 16.47 -33.43 20.47
N LYS A 258 17.36 -32.89 19.61
CA LYS A 258 17.61 -31.45 19.51
C LYS A 258 16.35 -30.69 19.09
N ALA A 259 15.63 -31.15 18.07
CA ALA A 259 14.39 -30.52 17.61
C ALA A 259 13.33 -30.49 18.71
N LYS A 260 13.12 -31.61 19.40
CA LYS A 260 12.18 -31.72 20.53
C LYS A 260 12.57 -30.83 21.73
N HIS A 261 13.86 -30.74 22.03
CA HIS A 261 14.35 -29.83 23.06
C HIS A 261 14.11 -28.36 22.68
N GLN A 262 14.37 -27.97 21.43
CA GLN A 262 14.12 -26.61 20.94
C GLN A 262 12.62 -26.25 21.02
N GLU A 263 11.74 -27.16 20.61
CA GLU A 263 10.29 -26.99 20.74
C GLU A 263 9.86 -26.81 22.20
N THR A 264 10.37 -27.66 23.09
CA THR A 264 10.10 -27.57 24.53
C THR A 264 10.60 -26.25 25.14
N TYR A 265 11.75 -25.77 24.67
CA TYR A 265 12.33 -24.50 25.10
C TYR A 265 11.50 -23.29 24.62
N SER A 266 11.04 -23.30 23.37
CA SER A 266 10.10 -22.28 22.85
C SER A 266 8.78 -22.29 23.63
N MET A 267 8.22 -23.46 23.97
CA MET A 267 7.02 -23.54 24.81
C MET A 267 7.25 -22.97 26.22
N LEU A 268 8.43 -23.17 26.81
CA LEU A 268 8.79 -22.55 28.09
C LEU A 268 8.87 -21.02 27.98
N HIS A 269 9.47 -20.49 26.91
CA HIS A 269 9.46 -19.05 26.64
C HIS A 269 8.04 -18.52 26.54
N ILE A 270 7.17 -19.15 25.73
CA ILE A 270 5.76 -18.74 25.65
C ILE A 270 5.09 -18.72 27.03
N GLY A 271 5.27 -19.78 27.83
CA GLY A 271 4.68 -19.86 29.17
C GLY A 271 5.11 -18.73 30.10
N PHE A 272 6.41 -18.46 30.18
CA PHE A 272 6.93 -17.33 30.94
C PHE A 272 6.53 -15.98 30.34
N GLY A 273 6.41 -15.90 29.03
CA GLY A 273 5.97 -14.71 28.30
C GLY A 273 4.53 -14.33 28.61
N GLU A 274 3.63 -15.32 28.70
CA GLU A 274 2.24 -15.12 29.12
C GLU A 274 2.15 -14.67 30.58
N GLU A 275 2.95 -15.27 31.46
CA GLU A 275 3.03 -14.84 32.86
C GLU A 275 3.52 -13.38 32.94
N ALA A 276 4.62 -13.05 32.28
CA ALA A 276 5.18 -11.71 32.23
C ALA A 276 4.20 -10.69 31.62
N PHE A 277 3.42 -11.08 30.61
CA PHE A 277 2.38 -10.23 30.04
C PHE A 277 1.20 -10.03 31.00
N SER A 278 0.78 -11.09 31.69
CA SER A 278 -0.35 -11.02 32.64
C SER A 278 -0.08 -10.08 33.81
N HIS A 279 1.19 -9.91 34.19
CA HIS A 279 1.64 -8.98 35.23
C HIS A 279 1.70 -7.51 34.79
N LEU A 280 1.59 -7.22 33.48
CA LEU A 280 1.49 -5.85 33.00
C LEU A 280 0.19 -5.20 33.45
N SER A 281 0.19 -3.87 33.55
CA SER A 281 -1.06 -3.13 33.72
C SER A 281 -1.97 -3.31 32.49
N LYS A 282 -3.28 -3.10 32.68
CA LYS A 282 -4.25 -3.22 31.59
C LYS A 282 -3.89 -2.34 30.38
N THR A 283 -3.42 -1.12 30.62
CA THR A 283 -3.01 -0.18 29.56
C THR A 283 -1.79 -0.68 28.79
N GLU A 284 -0.82 -1.29 29.47
CA GLU A 284 0.36 -1.88 28.82
C GLU A 284 -0.01 -3.12 28.01
N GLN A 285 -0.91 -3.96 28.52
CA GLN A 285 -1.46 -5.10 27.75
C GLN A 285 -2.18 -4.62 26.50
N ASP A 286 -3.06 -3.62 26.62
CA ASP A 286 -3.82 -3.09 25.50
C ASP A 286 -2.89 -2.43 24.45
N THR A 287 -1.85 -1.73 24.90
CA THR A 287 -0.83 -1.15 24.01
C THR A 287 -0.03 -2.24 23.30
N ALA A 288 0.42 -3.25 24.05
CA ALA A 288 1.17 -4.37 23.50
C ALA A 288 0.33 -5.24 22.57
N SER A 289 -1.00 -5.31 22.72
CA SER A 289 -1.89 -6.06 21.81
C SER A 289 -2.50 -5.20 20.70
N LEU A 290 -2.20 -3.90 20.65
CA LEU A 290 -2.77 -3.02 19.63
C LEU A 290 -2.24 -3.38 18.25
N PHE A 291 -3.16 -3.69 17.34
CA PHE A 291 -2.87 -3.87 15.93
C PHE A 291 -3.93 -3.18 15.07
N VAL A 292 -3.53 -2.16 14.30
CA VAL A 292 -4.44 -1.36 13.48
C VAL A 292 -4.33 -1.78 12.01
N TRP A 293 -5.43 -2.26 11.45
CA TRP A 293 -5.53 -2.49 10.01
C TRP A 293 -6.35 -1.40 9.33
N ALA A 294 -5.70 -0.60 8.49
CA ALA A 294 -6.34 0.49 7.78
C ALA A 294 -7.14 0.00 6.56
N GLY A 295 -6.65 -1.02 5.85
CA GLY A 295 -7.19 -1.41 4.55
C GLY A 295 -7.00 -0.34 3.46
N CYS A 296 -7.24 -0.70 2.19
CA CYS A 296 -7.08 0.23 1.08
C CYS A 296 -8.16 1.33 1.10
N CYS A 297 -7.72 2.57 1.33
CA CYS A 297 -8.60 3.72 1.41
C CYS A 297 -9.34 3.99 0.08
N MET A 298 -8.69 3.81 -1.07
CA MET A 298 -9.34 3.97 -2.38
C MET A 298 -10.48 2.95 -2.59
N HIS A 299 -10.31 1.71 -2.14
CA HIS A 299 -11.36 0.70 -2.18
C HIS A 299 -12.52 1.00 -1.22
N LYS A 300 -12.29 1.73 -0.12
CA LYS A 300 -13.39 2.17 0.76
C LYS A 300 -14.32 3.13 0.03
N GLU A 301 -13.76 4.10 -0.68
CA GLU A 301 -14.52 5.03 -1.52
C GLU A 301 -15.38 4.25 -2.53
N LEU A 302 -14.78 3.33 -3.28
CA LEU A 302 -15.49 2.47 -4.24
C LEU A 302 -16.64 1.69 -3.59
N ASN A 303 -16.38 1.11 -2.41
CA ASN A 303 -17.38 0.35 -1.66
C ASN A 303 -18.49 1.26 -1.11
N THR A 304 -18.20 2.51 -0.77
CA THR A 304 -19.21 3.50 -0.36
C THR A 304 -20.15 3.79 -1.52
N VAL A 305 -19.65 3.97 -2.74
CA VAL A 305 -20.51 4.14 -3.93
C VAL A 305 -21.39 2.91 -4.15
N LYS A 306 -20.79 1.71 -4.08
CA LYS A 306 -21.53 0.44 -4.25
C LYS A 306 -22.63 0.27 -3.20
N GLY A 307 -22.29 0.47 -1.92
CA GLY A 307 -23.24 0.35 -0.80
C GLY A 307 -24.32 1.43 -0.86
N GLY A 308 -23.93 2.68 -1.10
CA GLY A 308 -24.85 3.81 -1.22
C GLY A 308 -25.85 3.62 -2.36
N TYR A 309 -25.38 3.20 -3.54
CA TYR A 309 -26.29 2.92 -4.65
C TYR A 309 -27.20 1.71 -4.40
N THR A 310 -26.74 0.71 -3.65
CA THR A 310 -27.59 -0.42 -3.22
C THR A 310 -28.75 0.08 -2.37
N GLU A 311 -28.50 0.97 -1.41
CA GLU A 311 -29.56 1.57 -0.59
C GLU A 311 -30.48 2.49 -1.38
N ILE A 312 -29.96 3.31 -2.30
CA ILE A 312 -30.77 4.14 -3.20
C ILE A 312 -31.74 3.26 -4.03
N SER A 313 -31.23 2.18 -4.62
CA SER A 313 -32.05 1.27 -5.43
C SER A 313 -33.16 0.61 -4.62
N GLN A 314 -32.91 0.30 -3.33
CA GLN A 314 -33.90 -0.29 -2.43
C GLN A 314 -34.86 0.75 -1.83
N TYR A 315 -34.43 2.00 -1.70
CA TYR A 315 -35.21 3.07 -1.08
C TYR A 315 -36.56 3.25 -1.78
N TRP A 316 -36.58 3.23 -3.12
CA TRP A 316 -37.81 3.43 -3.89
C TRP A 316 -38.91 2.44 -3.50
N GLU A 317 -38.59 1.16 -3.43
CA GLU A 317 -39.51 0.10 -2.99
C GLU A 317 -39.90 0.27 -1.52
N LYS A 318 -38.93 0.50 -0.62
CA LYS A 318 -39.16 0.74 0.82
C LYS A 318 -40.09 1.93 1.07
N ALA A 319 -40.00 2.97 0.25
CA ALA A 319 -40.82 4.18 0.33
C ALA A 319 -42.15 4.07 -0.42
N GLY A 320 -42.44 2.94 -1.09
CA GLY A 320 -43.68 2.74 -1.84
C GLY A 320 -43.82 3.64 -3.06
N VAL A 321 -42.71 4.13 -3.63
CA VAL A 321 -42.67 5.00 -4.80
C VAL A 321 -42.09 4.27 -6.01
N THR A 322 -42.47 4.69 -7.21
CA THR A 322 -41.96 4.09 -8.45
C THR A 322 -40.46 4.35 -8.58
N GLY A 323 -39.68 3.27 -8.63
CA GLY A 323 -38.23 3.35 -8.83
C GLY A 323 -37.83 3.54 -10.30
N ALA A 324 -36.52 3.57 -10.53
CA ALA A 324 -35.94 3.80 -11.84
C ALA A 324 -36.41 2.80 -12.90
N VAL A 325 -36.55 3.29 -14.14
CA VAL A 325 -37.07 2.48 -15.23
C VAL A 325 -36.15 1.28 -15.55
N LYS A 326 -36.75 0.11 -15.74
CA LYS A 326 -36.02 -1.10 -16.15
C LYS A 326 -35.51 -0.96 -17.59
N LEU A 327 -34.22 -1.23 -17.77
CA LEU A 327 -33.49 -1.19 -19.04
C LEU A 327 -33.22 -2.62 -19.50
N ILE A 328 -34.17 -3.15 -20.26
CA ILE A 328 -34.28 -4.56 -20.62
C ILE A 328 -33.29 -4.88 -21.73
N ASN A 329 -32.39 -5.85 -21.51
CA ASN A 329 -31.42 -6.25 -22.54
C ASN A 329 -32.13 -6.90 -23.75
N LYS A 330 -31.40 -7.10 -24.85
CA LYS A 330 -31.96 -7.62 -26.11
C LYS A 330 -32.68 -8.97 -25.93
N ASP A 331 -32.11 -9.89 -25.16
CA ASP A 331 -32.66 -11.24 -24.97
C ASP A 331 -33.96 -11.18 -24.15
N ASN A 332 -33.95 -10.43 -23.04
CA ASN A 332 -35.14 -10.20 -22.22
C ASN A 332 -36.20 -9.40 -22.97
N THR A 333 -35.82 -8.55 -23.93
CA THR A 333 -36.77 -7.83 -24.80
C THR A 333 -37.48 -8.81 -25.73
N ALA A 334 -36.75 -9.77 -26.30
CA ALA A 334 -37.34 -10.83 -27.11
C ALA A 334 -38.28 -11.72 -26.28
N VAL A 335 -37.89 -12.06 -25.04
CA VAL A 335 -38.74 -12.80 -24.10
C VAL A 335 -39.99 -12.00 -23.73
N ALA A 336 -39.86 -10.70 -23.43
CA ALA A 336 -41.00 -9.83 -23.12
C ALA A 336 -42.00 -9.75 -24.29
N ALA A 337 -41.52 -9.83 -25.53
CA ALA A 337 -42.37 -9.86 -26.72
C ALA A 337 -43.19 -11.15 -26.87
N THR A 338 -42.80 -12.26 -26.24
CA THR A 338 -43.54 -13.53 -26.30
C THR A 338 -44.86 -13.52 -25.52
N ARG A 339 -45.04 -12.56 -24.61
CA ARG A 339 -46.25 -12.39 -23.75
C ARG A 339 -46.62 -13.62 -22.92
N ILE A 340 -45.67 -14.51 -22.63
CA ILE A 340 -45.88 -15.68 -21.76
C ILE A 340 -45.88 -15.22 -20.29
N PRO A 341 -46.99 -15.36 -19.53
CA PRO A 341 -47.19 -14.67 -18.25
C PRO A 341 -46.18 -14.93 -17.11
N GLY A 342 -45.32 -15.96 -17.15
CA GLY A 342 -44.24 -16.13 -16.16
C GLY A 342 -42.84 -15.78 -16.69
N ALA A 343 -42.62 -15.91 -18.00
CA ALA A 343 -41.33 -15.60 -18.63
C ALA A 343 -41.09 -14.08 -18.71
N VAL A 344 -42.17 -13.32 -18.93
CA VAL A 344 -42.14 -11.85 -18.95
C VAL A 344 -41.79 -11.30 -17.57
N GLU A 345 -42.41 -11.81 -16.51
CA GLU A 345 -42.15 -11.40 -15.13
C GLU A 345 -40.70 -11.68 -14.73
N GLN A 346 -40.21 -12.89 -15.00
CA GLN A 346 -38.82 -13.26 -14.75
C GLN A 346 -37.82 -12.40 -15.56
N ALA A 347 -38.15 -12.05 -16.80
CA ALA A 347 -37.31 -11.18 -17.64
C ALA A 347 -37.25 -9.74 -17.09
N LEU A 348 -38.35 -9.25 -16.51
CA LEU A 348 -38.41 -7.94 -15.86
C LEU A 348 -37.65 -7.93 -14.52
N GLU A 349 -37.80 -8.96 -13.70
CA GLU A 349 -37.06 -9.12 -12.43
C GLU A 349 -35.54 -9.14 -12.65
N ARG A 350 -35.08 -9.85 -13.69
CA ARG A 350 -33.65 -9.94 -14.05
C ARG A 350 -33.11 -8.67 -14.71
N SER A 351 -33.97 -7.73 -15.09
CA SER A 351 -33.54 -6.48 -15.72
C SER A 351 -33.12 -5.46 -14.67
N GLN A 352 -32.04 -4.73 -14.99
CA GLN A 352 -31.52 -3.65 -14.16
C GLN A 352 -32.00 -2.30 -14.71
N GLY A 353 -32.04 -1.28 -13.85
CA GLY A 353 -32.39 0.09 -14.18
C GLY A 353 -31.53 1.07 -13.38
N GLY A 354 -31.81 2.36 -13.53
CA GLY A 354 -31.19 3.41 -12.74
C GLY A 354 -29.80 3.85 -13.20
N ALA A 355 -29.22 4.75 -12.42
CA ALA A 355 -28.03 5.53 -12.78
C ALA A 355 -26.83 4.65 -13.15
N ILE A 356 -26.47 3.65 -12.32
CA ILE A 356 -25.31 2.79 -12.59
C ILE A 356 -25.48 2.04 -13.91
N LYS A 357 -26.71 1.60 -14.22
CA LYS A 357 -26.98 0.92 -15.48
C LYS A 357 -26.86 1.87 -16.66
N VAL A 358 -27.41 3.08 -16.57
CA VAL A 358 -27.31 4.11 -17.61
C VAL A 358 -25.86 4.52 -17.85
N VAL A 359 -25.08 4.79 -16.80
CA VAL A 359 -23.66 5.14 -16.90
C VAL A 359 -22.84 4.02 -17.52
N GLY A 360 -23.15 2.76 -17.21
CA GLY A 360 -22.53 1.60 -17.86
C GLY A 360 -22.90 1.48 -19.35
N LEU A 361 -24.15 1.78 -19.74
CA LEU A 361 -24.57 1.81 -21.15
C LEU A 361 -23.90 2.98 -21.89
N ALA A 362 -23.78 4.15 -21.26
CA ALA A 362 -23.09 5.30 -21.81
C ALA A 362 -21.60 5.00 -22.00
N GLY A 363 -20.93 4.34 -21.05
CA GLY A 363 -19.56 3.85 -21.24
C GLY A 363 -19.42 2.89 -22.41
N ALA A 364 -20.34 1.93 -22.52
CA ALA A 364 -20.34 1.00 -23.65
C ALA A 364 -20.61 1.67 -25.00
N ALA A 365 -21.37 2.77 -25.02
CA ALA A 365 -21.65 3.57 -26.21
C ALA A 365 -20.49 4.51 -26.56
N PHE A 366 -19.99 5.28 -25.59
CA PHE A 366 -19.16 6.47 -25.83
C PHE A 366 -17.68 6.26 -25.47
N ARG A 367 -17.35 5.25 -24.66
CA ARG A 367 -15.96 4.92 -24.28
C ARG A 367 -15.78 3.43 -24.04
N HIS A 368 -15.92 2.66 -25.13
CA HIS A 368 -15.87 1.21 -25.07
C HIS A 368 -14.41 0.71 -24.96
N LYS A 369 -14.17 -0.37 -24.21
CA LYS A 369 -12.81 -0.95 -24.02
C LYS A 369 -12.15 -1.44 -25.32
N ASP A 370 -12.98 -1.84 -26.28
CA ASP A 370 -12.60 -2.18 -27.66
C ASP A 370 -12.92 -0.96 -28.52
N ASN A 371 -11.87 -0.28 -28.98
CA ASN A 371 -11.96 0.96 -29.74
C ASN A 371 -12.62 0.80 -31.12
N LYS A 372 -12.95 -0.42 -31.54
CA LYS A 372 -13.71 -0.69 -32.77
C LYS A 372 -15.22 -0.76 -32.55
N LYS A 373 -15.70 -0.60 -31.32
CA LYS A 373 -17.12 -0.73 -30.94
C LYS A 373 -17.66 0.55 -30.34
N GLY A 374 -18.96 0.75 -30.49
CA GLY A 374 -19.65 1.93 -30.01
C GLY A 374 -19.49 3.13 -30.94
N HIS A 375 -19.70 4.30 -30.37
CA HIS A 375 -19.80 5.62 -30.98
C HIS A 375 -18.67 6.54 -30.53
N GLN A 376 -17.58 6.00 -29.97
CA GLN A 376 -16.58 6.80 -29.25
C GLN A 376 -16.02 7.97 -30.07
N ASP A 377 -15.52 7.72 -31.29
CA ASP A 377 -14.90 8.78 -32.09
C ASP A 377 -15.93 9.79 -32.60
N SER A 378 -17.07 9.30 -33.12
CA SER A 378 -18.15 10.17 -33.61
C SER A 378 -18.77 11.02 -32.49
N PHE A 379 -18.92 10.45 -31.29
CA PHE A 379 -19.38 11.15 -30.10
C PHE A 379 -18.37 12.20 -29.65
N ASN A 380 -17.08 11.88 -29.60
CA ASN A 380 -16.05 12.85 -29.22
C ASN A 380 -16.00 14.04 -30.19
N PHE A 381 -16.10 13.80 -31.51
CA PHE A 381 -16.16 14.87 -32.51
C PHE A 381 -17.40 15.75 -32.35
N TYR A 382 -18.57 15.13 -32.17
CA TYR A 382 -19.80 15.86 -31.91
C TYR A 382 -19.69 16.73 -30.65
N MET A 383 -19.21 16.17 -29.55
CA MET A 383 -19.06 16.89 -28.29
C MET A 383 -18.01 18.01 -28.39
N GLU A 384 -16.90 17.80 -29.11
CA GLU A 384 -15.88 18.82 -29.34
C GLU A 384 -16.42 19.98 -30.19
N GLU A 385 -17.24 19.70 -31.19
CA GLU A 385 -17.93 20.72 -31.99
C GLU A 385 -18.90 21.55 -31.13
N GLN A 386 -19.69 20.89 -30.28
CA GLN A 386 -20.69 21.58 -29.44
C GLN A 386 -20.07 22.34 -28.26
N LEU A 387 -19.00 21.80 -27.65
CA LEU A 387 -18.38 22.38 -26.45
C LEU A 387 -17.21 23.31 -26.75
N GLY A 388 -16.60 23.22 -27.94
CA GLY A 388 -15.41 23.99 -28.32
C GLY A 388 -14.11 23.49 -27.69
N TYR A 389 -14.11 22.30 -27.09
CA TYR A 389 -12.92 21.64 -26.55
C TYR A 389 -13.06 20.12 -26.59
N ALA A 390 -11.93 19.42 -26.63
CA ALA A 390 -11.90 17.97 -26.66
C ALA A 390 -12.57 17.37 -25.42
N PHE A 391 -13.63 16.60 -25.64
CA PHE A 391 -14.38 15.90 -24.60
C PHE A 391 -14.17 14.38 -24.71
N LYS A 392 -14.07 13.70 -23.58
CA LYS A 392 -14.05 12.24 -23.50
C LYS A 392 -14.89 11.81 -22.32
N PHE A 393 -15.86 10.94 -22.58
CA PHE A 393 -16.71 10.38 -21.53
C PHE A 393 -15.87 9.62 -20.48
N SER A 394 -16.37 9.52 -19.25
CA SER A 394 -15.73 8.77 -18.15
C SER A 394 -15.52 7.28 -18.47
N ASP A 395 -14.41 6.71 -17.97
CA ASP A 395 -13.94 5.35 -18.31
C ASP A 395 -14.63 4.24 -17.50
N THR A 396 -15.94 4.14 -17.61
CA THR A 396 -16.73 3.18 -16.83
C THR A 396 -16.53 1.74 -17.30
N SER A 397 -16.02 1.55 -18.53
CA SER A 397 -15.72 0.24 -19.13
C SER A 397 -14.54 -0.49 -18.47
N ASN A 398 -13.60 0.25 -17.86
CA ASN A 398 -12.37 -0.31 -17.28
C ASN A 398 -12.37 -0.41 -15.75
N VAL A 399 -13.51 -0.17 -15.09
CA VAL A 399 -13.69 -0.28 -13.62
C VAL A 399 -12.67 0.55 -12.83
N TRP A 400 -12.59 1.85 -13.12
CA TRP A 400 -11.75 2.78 -12.38
C TRP A 400 -12.50 3.30 -11.15
N TYR A 401 -11.77 3.65 -10.08
CA TYR A 401 -12.33 4.39 -8.94
C TYR A 401 -13.08 5.61 -9.44
N GLN A 402 -14.20 5.96 -8.79
CA GLN A 402 -15.03 7.13 -9.13
C GLN A 402 -15.66 7.15 -10.52
N SER A 403 -15.31 6.24 -11.45
CA SER A 403 -15.76 6.29 -12.84
C SER A 403 -17.28 6.36 -13.03
N ASN A 404 -18.04 5.67 -12.19
CA ASN A 404 -19.51 5.75 -12.23
C ASN A 404 -20.05 7.10 -11.74
N CYS A 405 -19.40 7.69 -10.74
CA CYS A 405 -19.74 9.01 -10.21
C CYS A 405 -19.37 10.12 -11.20
N ASP A 406 -18.17 10.05 -11.79
CA ASP A 406 -17.72 10.98 -12.83
C ASP A 406 -18.59 10.87 -14.08
N GLY A 407 -18.89 9.64 -14.52
CA GLY A 407 -19.81 9.38 -15.62
C GLY A 407 -21.22 9.89 -15.33
N SER A 408 -21.65 9.91 -14.06
CA SER A 408 -22.92 10.55 -13.69
C SER A 408 -22.86 12.06 -13.87
N GLY A 409 -21.74 12.70 -13.49
CA GLY A 409 -21.50 14.12 -13.74
C GLY A 409 -21.48 14.46 -15.23
N ASP A 410 -20.76 13.68 -16.04
CA ASP A 410 -20.67 13.85 -17.49
C ASP A 410 -22.05 13.80 -18.15
N LEU A 411 -22.88 12.82 -17.76
CA LEU A 411 -24.24 12.66 -18.28
C LEU A 411 -25.15 13.83 -17.89
N LEU A 412 -25.05 14.33 -16.66
CA LEU A 412 -25.90 15.43 -16.19
C LEU A 412 -25.54 16.76 -16.83
N VAL A 413 -24.25 17.09 -16.91
CA VAL A 413 -23.77 18.36 -17.48
C VAL A 413 -24.11 18.47 -18.96
N ASN A 414 -24.08 17.33 -19.67
CA ASN A 414 -24.25 17.29 -21.13
C ASN A 414 -25.55 16.58 -21.55
N LEU A 415 -26.55 16.50 -20.66
CA LEU A 415 -27.74 15.67 -20.87
C LEU A 415 -28.44 15.95 -22.20
N ASP A 416 -28.71 17.23 -22.47
CA ASP A 416 -29.43 17.66 -23.68
C ASP A 416 -28.61 17.34 -24.95
N LEU A 417 -27.30 17.63 -24.93
CA LEU A 417 -26.41 17.34 -26.05
C LEU A 417 -26.31 15.83 -26.33
N ILE A 418 -26.28 15.01 -25.30
CA ILE A 418 -26.22 13.55 -25.43
C ILE A 418 -27.54 12.99 -25.97
N ILE A 419 -28.68 13.51 -25.52
CA ILE A 419 -30.00 13.14 -26.06
C ILE A 419 -30.09 13.52 -27.54
N GLU A 420 -29.68 14.74 -27.89
CA GLU A 420 -29.63 15.20 -29.28
C GLU A 420 -28.72 14.30 -30.13
N TYR A 421 -27.53 13.97 -29.64
CA TYR A 421 -26.62 13.05 -30.31
C TYR A 421 -27.27 11.69 -30.59
N LEU A 422 -27.98 11.11 -29.62
CA LEU A 422 -28.68 9.84 -29.82
C LEU A 422 -29.79 9.94 -30.87
N HIS A 423 -30.45 11.09 -30.97
CA HIS A 423 -31.40 11.35 -32.06
C HIS A 423 -30.70 11.45 -33.42
N GLN A 424 -29.54 12.13 -33.51
CA GLN A 424 -28.74 12.15 -34.74
C GLN A 424 -28.28 10.74 -35.15
N VAL A 425 -27.80 9.94 -34.19
CA VAL A 425 -27.43 8.52 -34.41
C VAL A 425 -28.61 7.71 -34.97
N LYS A 426 -29.84 7.99 -34.54
CA LYS A 426 -31.04 7.36 -35.10
C LYS A 426 -31.24 7.79 -36.55
N ASP A 427 -31.15 9.07 -36.84
CA ASP A 427 -31.52 9.64 -38.13
C ASP A 427 -30.53 9.30 -39.26
N VAL A 428 -29.24 9.14 -38.93
CA VAL A 428 -28.20 8.75 -39.90
C VAL A 428 -28.25 7.26 -40.29
N LYS A 429 -29.00 6.43 -39.56
CA LYS A 429 -29.12 5.00 -39.88
C LYS A 429 -30.16 4.77 -40.97
N ASP A 430 -29.87 3.85 -41.88
CA ASP A 430 -30.80 3.45 -42.94
C ASP A 430 -32.17 3.03 -42.40
N ALA A 431 -32.18 2.25 -41.32
CA ALA A 431 -33.39 1.77 -40.68
C ALA A 431 -34.08 2.82 -39.79
N ARG A 432 -33.48 4.00 -39.60
CA ARG A 432 -33.95 5.11 -38.74
C ARG A 432 -34.45 4.67 -37.36
N THR A 433 -33.79 3.68 -36.79
CA THR A 433 -34.15 3.03 -35.53
C THR A 433 -32.92 2.88 -34.64
N LEU A 434 -33.15 3.03 -33.34
CA LEU A 434 -32.13 2.77 -32.33
C LEU A 434 -31.99 1.28 -32.07
N ASN A 435 -30.77 0.80 -31.88
CA ASN A 435 -30.56 -0.55 -31.37
C ASN A 435 -30.94 -0.62 -29.87
N ASN A 436 -31.01 -1.83 -29.31
CA ASN A 436 -31.43 -2.01 -27.91
C ASN A 436 -30.56 -1.25 -26.90
N LEU A 437 -29.24 -1.13 -27.15
CA LEU A 437 -28.33 -0.40 -26.26
C LEU A 437 -28.65 1.10 -26.27
N GLU A 438 -28.76 1.69 -27.47
CA GLU A 438 -29.06 3.12 -27.64
C GLU A 438 -30.47 3.47 -27.16
N ALA A 439 -31.46 2.63 -27.45
CA ALA A 439 -32.83 2.83 -27.00
C ALA A 439 -32.94 2.77 -25.47
N ASN A 440 -32.25 1.83 -24.82
CA ASN A 440 -32.18 1.77 -23.36
C ASN A 440 -31.44 2.97 -22.76
N LEU A 441 -30.35 3.42 -23.41
CA LEU A 441 -29.63 4.59 -22.96
C LEU A 441 -30.52 5.85 -23.03
N LEU A 442 -31.16 6.10 -24.17
CA LEU A 442 -32.09 7.22 -24.34
C LEU A 442 -33.24 7.16 -23.34
N LYS A 443 -33.84 5.97 -23.16
CA LYS A 443 -34.92 5.74 -22.19
C LYS A 443 -34.50 6.07 -20.76
N GLY A 444 -33.28 5.70 -20.36
CA GLY A 444 -32.75 6.00 -19.04
C GLY A 444 -32.41 7.48 -18.83
N LEU A 445 -31.92 8.16 -19.87
CA LEU A 445 -31.64 9.61 -19.84
C LEU A 445 -32.92 10.47 -19.79
N GLN A 446 -34.07 9.92 -20.19
CA GLN A 446 -35.37 10.58 -20.12
C GLN A 446 -36.16 10.23 -18.84
N ASP A 447 -35.67 9.29 -18.03
CA ASP A 447 -36.32 8.84 -16.81
C ASP A 447 -35.93 9.72 -15.62
N LEU A 448 -36.89 10.48 -15.07
CA LEU A 448 -36.65 11.42 -13.99
C LEU A 448 -36.03 10.76 -12.74
N VAL A 449 -36.46 9.54 -12.40
CA VAL A 449 -35.92 8.81 -11.24
C VAL A 449 -34.46 8.45 -11.48
N THR A 450 -34.11 7.97 -12.68
CA THR A 450 -32.72 7.74 -13.06
C THR A 450 -31.89 9.03 -13.01
N ILE A 451 -32.42 10.17 -13.47
CA ILE A 451 -31.74 11.47 -13.34
C ILE A 451 -31.51 11.85 -11.87
N GLN A 452 -32.47 11.62 -10.98
CA GLN A 452 -32.29 11.86 -9.54
C GLN A 452 -31.16 11.02 -8.95
N GLU A 453 -31.07 9.73 -9.33
CA GLU A 453 -29.97 8.87 -8.89
C GLU A 453 -28.60 9.35 -9.42
N LEU A 454 -28.53 9.81 -10.67
CA LEU A 454 -27.31 10.40 -11.24
C LEU A 454 -26.90 11.64 -10.43
N CYS A 455 -27.85 12.50 -10.06
CA CYS A 455 -27.58 13.70 -9.25
C CYS A 455 -26.98 13.34 -7.90
N VAL A 456 -27.49 12.29 -7.24
CA VAL A 456 -26.95 11.82 -5.96
C VAL A 456 -25.52 11.32 -6.12
N LEU A 457 -25.23 10.53 -7.16
CA LEU A 457 -23.87 10.03 -7.42
C LEU A 457 -22.88 11.16 -7.75
N ALA A 458 -23.29 12.12 -8.58
CA ALA A 458 -22.47 13.28 -8.92
C ALA A 458 -22.21 14.18 -7.70
N LEU A 459 -23.23 14.45 -6.88
CA LEU A 459 -23.10 15.22 -5.65
C LEU A 459 -22.19 14.51 -4.63
N PHE A 460 -22.37 13.20 -4.46
CA PHE A 460 -21.47 12.39 -3.63
C PHE A 460 -20.02 12.49 -4.13
N SER A 461 -19.80 12.47 -5.45
CA SER A 461 -18.47 12.63 -6.03
C SER A 461 -17.80 13.92 -5.58
N GLN A 462 -18.50 15.04 -5.74
CA GLN A 462 -17.97 16.37 -5.49
C GLN A 462 -17.78 16.67 -4.00
N VAL A 463 -18.71 16.21 -3.16
CA VAL A 463 -18.76 16.58 -1.73
C VAL A 463 -17.97 15.62 -0.85
N VAL A 464 -17.92 14.33 -1.20
CA VAL A 464 -17.32 13.30 -0.35
C VAL A 464 -16.16 12.62 -1.05
N SER A 465 -16.40 12.05 -2.23
CA SER A 465 -15.44 11.17 -2.88
C SER A 465 -14.15 11.89 -3.28
N HIS A 466 -14.21 12.94 -4.10
CA HIS A 466 -13.02 13.67 -4.53
C HIS A 466 -12.29 14.33 -3.36
N PRO A 467 -12.95 15.00 -2.39
CA PRO A 467 -12.25 15.51 -1.22
C PRO A 467 -11.57 14.42 -0.40
N TYR A 468 -12.21 13.26 -0.20
CA TYR A 468 -11.62 12.12 0.47
C TYR A 468 -10.38 11.61 -0.28
N MET A 469 -10.50 11.38 -1.59
CA MET A 469 -9.40 10.87 -2.43
C MET A 469 -8.24 11.85 -2.57
N ARG A 470 -8.44 13.16 -2.35
CA ARG A 470 -7.34 14.14 -2.27
C ARG A 470 -6.54 14.07 -0.97
N GLN A 471 -7.12 13.50 0.09
CA GLN A 471 -6.45 13.33 1.40
C GLN A 471 -5.68 12.01 1.51
N ILE A 472 -6.06 11.03 0.68
CA ILE A 472 -5.38 9.73 0.55
C ILE A 472 -4.24 9.86 -0.44
#